data_AF-A0A923YM43-F1
#
_entry.id   AF-A0A923YM43-F1
#
_cell.length_a   1.000
_cell.length_b   1.000
_cell.length_c   1.000
_cell.angle_alpha   90.00
_cell.angle_beta   90.00
_cell.angle_gamma   90.00
#
_symmetry.space_group_name_H-M   'P 1'
#
loop_
_entity.id
_entity.type
_entity.pdbx_description
1 polymer ?
#
loop_
_entity_poly.entity_id
_entity_poly.type
_entity_poly.pdbx_seq_one_letter_code
_entity_poly.pdbx_strand_id
1 'polypeptide(L)'
;MADWIDDTPRTEGTGPAEPINAAEGTVVPAIRGRRVWPWLLGGAGAVLAAGVGVAWLQRESIAGNVIARQFASSGVRATYRIDHIDPGQQVLTNIVVGDPAHPDLTIAKATVTIAYRFGFPGIGSVRLEQARLYGRLIDGKPSFGSLDRVLYAKAEPGKPPAALPDLNVILDDARARIDSQYGPIGIKLQGRGVLADGFAGTLAATGPSLAIRGCTLRNATVYGKLTTRASAPRFIGPVRMERLGCPAQALTLGA
;
A
#
# COMPACT_ATOMS: atom_id res chain seq x y z
N MET A 1 -54.18 43.46 -53.27
CA MET A 1 -55.24 43.31 -54.29
C MET A 1 -56.47 42.83 -53.55
N ALA A 2 -57.62 43.49 -53.73
CA ALA A 2 -58.89 43.39 -52.98
C ALA A 2 -58.83 43.97 -51.55
N ASP A 3 -59.43 45.12 -51.21
CA ASP A 3 -60.78 45.68 -51.43
C ASP A 3 -61.80 45.24 -50.36
N TRP A 4 -62.65 46.19 -49.98
CA TRP A 4 -63.90 46.14 -49.21
C TRP A 4 -63.96 46.47 -47.71
N ILE A 5 -64.86 47.44 -47.51
CA ILE A 5 -65.43 48.13 -46.35
C ILE A 5 -66.79 47.45 -46.00
N ASP A 6 -67.32 47.81 -44.82
CA ASP A 6 -68.71 47.64 -44.34
C ASP A 6 -69.10 46.24 -43.83
N ASP A 7 -69.98 46.06 -42.83
CA ASP A 7 -70.97 46.96 -42.21
C ASP A 7 -71.28 46.45 -40.78
N THR A 8 -71.88 47.31 -39.95
CA THR A 8 -72.44 47.04 -38.61
C THR A 8 -73.89 46.49 -38.71
N PRO A 9 -74.81 46.46 -37.70
CA PRO A 9 -74.76 46.36 -36.23
C PRO A 9 -75.76 45.31 -35.60
N ARG A 10 -75.65 45.10 -34.28
CA ARG A 10 -76.70 45.03 -33.21
C ARG A 10 -78.00 44.19 -33.39
N THR A 11 -78.23 43.28 -32.43
CA THR A 11 -79.51 43.06 -31.69
C THR A 11 -79.13 42.60 -30.26
N GLU A 12 -79.42 43.31 -29.15
CA GLU A 12 -80.73 43.52 -28.47
C GLU A 12 -81.50 42.21 -28.23
N GLY A 13 -82.00 41.84 -27.04
CA GLY A 13 -82.05 42.40 -25.69
C GLY A 13 -82.23 41.19 -24.74
N THR A 14 -82.71 41.24 -23.49
CA THR A 14 -83.49 42.22 -22.72
C THR A 14 -83.37 41.75 -21.25
N GLY A 15 -83.44 42.70 -20.30
CA GLY A 15 -83.12 42.56 -18.86
C GLY A 15 -84.02 41.65 -17.99
N PRO A 16 -84.24 41.91 -16.67
CA PRO A 16 -84.03 43.18 -15.95
C PRO A 16 -83.49 43.08 -14.48
N ALA A 17 -83.30 44.27 -13.89
CA ALA A 17 -83.52 44.65 -12.48
C ALA A 17 -82.53 44.24 -11.36
N GLU A 18 -81.75 45.24 -10.91
CA GLU A 18 -81.35 45.46 -9.50
C GLU A 18 -82.58 45.95 -8.67
N PRO A 19 -82.53 46.13 -7.32
CA PRO A 19 -81.44 45.96 -6.35
C PRO A 19 -81.88 45.33 -4.99
N ILE A 20 -80.96 45.42 -4.00
CA ILE A 20 -81.11 45.40 -2.52
C ILE A 20 -80.89 44.08 -1.76
N ASN A 21 -79.76 43.97 -1.04
CA ASN A 21 -79.73 44.16 0.42
C ASN A 21 -78.33 44.03 1.01
N ALA A 22 -78.11 44.82 2.06
CA ALA A 22 -76.90 44.92 2.85
C ALA A 22 -76.52 43.60 3.53
N ALA A 23 -75.22 43.30 3.54
CA ALA A 23 -74.59 42.47 4.54
C ALA A 23 -73.25 43.10 4.93
N GLU A 24 -73.11 43.32 6.22
CA GLU A 24 -71.92 43.83 6.90
C GLU A 24 -70.67 42.97 6.65
N GLY A 25 -69.53 43.66 6.58
CA GLY A 25 -68.30 43.22 7.22
C GLY A 25 -67.46 42.17 6.49
N THR A 26 -66.33 42.61 5.93
CA THR A 26 -65.01 42.06 6.32
C THR A 26 -63.89 42.94 5.77
N VAL A 27 -63.24 43.67 6.67
CA VAL A 27 -61.93 44.29 6.40
C VAL A 27 -60.93 43.14 6.33
N VAL A 28 -60.40 42.85 5.14
CA VAL A 28 -59.36 41.83 4.94
C VAL A 28 -58.03 42.42 5.42
N PRO A 29 -57.36 41.87 6.45
CA PRO A 29 -56.04 42.36 6.83
C PRO A 29 -55.03 41.93 5.76
N ALA A 30 -54.26 42.90 5.25
CA ALA A 30 -53.11 42.61 4.40
C ALA A 30 -52.04 41.89 5.25
N ILE A 31 -51.98 40.56 5.13
CA ILE A 31 -50.95 39.75 5.79
C ILE A 31 -49.62 40.03 5.09
N ARG A 32 -48.79 40.89 5.69
CA ARG A 32 -47.40 41.10 5.28
C ARG A 32 -46.61 39.83 5.62
N GLY A 33 -46.62 38.85 4.72
CA GLY A 33 -45.86 37.61 4.87
C GLY A 33 -44.38 37.92 5.01
N ARG A 34 -43.82 37.77 6.22
CA ARG A 34 -42.37 37.77 6.42
C ARG A 34 -41.81 36.70 5.49
N ARG A 35 -40.97 37.12 4.55
CA ARG A 35 -40.28 36.27 3.58
C ARG A 35 -39.30 35.40 4.38
N VAL A 36 -39.80 34.29 4.91
CA VAL A 36 -39.03 33.28 5.68
C VAL A 36 -38.24 32.34 4.76
N TRP A 37 -38.51 32.40 3.44
CA TRP A 37 -37.81 31.62 2.43
C TRP A 37 -36.28 31.81 2.39
N PRO A 38 -35.71 33.03 2.50
CA PRO A 38 -34.25 33.18 2.61
C PRO A 38 -33.64 32.48 3.85
N TRP A 39 -34.39 32.40 4.96
CA TRP A 39 -33.93 31.69 6.16
C TRP A 39 -34.02 30.17 6.01
N LEU A 40 -35.03 29.66 5.29
CA LEU A 40 -35.15 28.23 4.97
C LEU A 40 -34.09 27.78 3.96
N LEU A 41 -33.76 28.60 2.95
CA LEU A 41 -32.67 28.32 1.99
C LEU A 41 -31.29 28.41 2.65
N GLY A 42 -31.09 29.39 3.53
CA GLY A 42 -29.86 29.49 4.34
C GLY A 42 -29.69 28.31 5.30
N GLY A 43 -30.78 27.87 5.95
CA GLY A 43 -30.77 26.70 6.82
C GLY A 43 -30.48 25.40 6.08
N ALA A 44 -31.12 25.17 4.92
CA ALA A 44 -30.85 23.99 4.10
C ALA A 44 -29.41 23.98 3.56
N GLY A 45 -28.88 25.12 3.14
CA GLY A 45 -27.49 25.27 2.71
C GLY A 45 -26.48 25.00 3.85
N ALA A 46 -26.77 25.48 5.06
CA ALA A 46 -25.93 25.23 6.23
C ALA A 46 -25.95 23.75 6.65
N VAL A 47 -27.10 23.07 6.58
CA VAL A 47 -27.21 21.63 6.85
C VAL A 47 -26.49 20.81 5.78
N LEU A 48 -26.57 21.19 4.51
CA LEU A 48 -25.79 20.56 3.43
C LEU A 48 -24.29 20.79 3.60
N ALA A 49 -23.86 22.02 3.91
CA ALA A 49 -22.47 22.35 4.16
C ALA A 49 -21.92 21.66 5.42
N ALA A 50 -22.74 21.53 6.47
CA ALA A 50 -22.39 20.77 7.66
C ALA A 50 -22.34 19.26 7.37
N GLY A 51 -23.26 18.72 6.56
CA GLY A 51 -23.25 17.33 6.13
C GLY A 51 -22.03 17.01 5.26
N VAL A 52 -21.68 17.89 4.31
CA VAL A 52 -20.47 17.79 3.50
C VAL A 52 -19.23 18.01 4.34
N GLY A 53 -19.24 18.96 5.29
CA GLY A 53 -18.14 19.22 6.21
C GLY A 53 -17.89 18.06 7.18
N VAL A 54 -18.95 17.43 7.70
CA VAL A 54 -18.87 16.22 8.52
C VAL A 54 -18.43 15.03 7.68
N ALA A 55 -18.95 14.86 6.46
CA ALA A 55 -18.47 13.83 5.54
C ALA A 55 -17.01 14.04 5.12
N TRP A 56 -16.56 15.30 5.03
CA TRP A 56 -15.19 15.69 4.72
C TRP A 56 -14.25 15.48 5.93
N LEU A 57 -14.70 15.82 7.14
CA LEU A 57 -14.00 15.52 8.40
C LEU A 57 -14.00 14.02 8.70
N GLN A 58 -15.00 13.26 8.24
CA GLN A 58 -15.04 11.80 8.28
C GLN A 58 -14.18 11.14 7.19
N ARG A 59 -13.67 11.90 6.21
CA ARG A 59 -12.75 11.37 5.18
C ARG A 59 -11.40 10.95 5.77
N GLU A 60 -11.08 11.37 6.98
CA GLU A 60 -9.80 11.14 7.64
C GLU A 60 -9.72 9.87 8.51
N SER A 61 -10.84 9.15 8.74
CA SER A 61 -10.84 8.04 9.72
C SER A 61 -11.28 6.67 9.19
N ILE A 62 -11.34 6.47 7.87
CA ILE A 62 -11.63 5.15 7.28
C ILE A 62 -10.37 4.55 6.66
N ALA A 63 -9.37 4.25 7.50
CA ALA A 63 -8.25 3.40 7.11
C ALA A 63 -8.20 2.19 8.04
N GLY A 64 -9.23 1.35 7.92
CA GLY A 64 -9.34 0.11 8.69
C GLY A 64 -8.32 -0.94 8.23
N ASN A 65 -7.29 -1.19 9.04
CA ASN A 65 -6.69 -2.49 9.33
C ASN A 65 -6.64 -3.52 8.16
N VAL A 66 -6.08 -3.16 7.00
CA VAL A 66 -5.85 -4.14 5.93
C VAL A 66 -4.61 -4.98 6.24
N ILE A 67 -3.55 -4.36 6.80
CA ILE A 67 -2.30 -5.07 7.15
C ILE A 67 -2.48 -5.96 8.39
N ALA A 68 -3.24 -5.50 9.40
CA ALA A 68 -3.46 -6.26 10.64
C ALA A 68 -4.22 -7.58 10.42
N ARG A 69 -5.17 -7.62 9.49
CA ARG A 69 -5.93 -8.84 9.16
C ARG A 69 -5.11 -9.87 8.38
N GLN A 70 -4.10 -9.46 7.63
CA GLN A 70 -3.26 -10.36 6.83
C GLN A 70 -2.15 -11.03 7.67
N PHE A 71 -1.59 -10.34 8.66
CA PHE A 71 -0.57 -10.93 9.55
C PHE A 71 -1.19 -11.79 10.67
N ALA A 72 -2.34 -11.38 11.23
CA ALA A 72 -3.07 -12.18 12.22
C ALA A 72 -3.56 -13.52 11.66
N SER A 73 -3.97 -13.57 10.38
CA SER A 73 -4.38 -14.81 9.71
C SER A 73 -3.22 -15.76 9.37
N SER A 74 -1.98 -15.27 9.42
CA SER A 74 -0.77 -16.08 9.11
C SER A 74 -0.06 -16.63 10.36
N GLY A 75 -0.55 -16.32 11.57
CA GLY A 75 -0.01 -16.82 12.85
C GLY A 75 1.38 -16.30 13.22
N VAL A 76 1.87 -15.25 12.56
CA VAL A 76 3.18 -14.64 12.81
C VAL A 76 3.04 -13.51 13.81
N ARG A 77 3.78 -13.58 14.93
CA ARG A 77 3.85 -12.48 15.90
C ARG A 77 4.63 -11.34 15.27
N ALA A 78 3.99 -10.19 15.11
CA ALA A 78 4.63 -8.96 14.65
C ALA A 78 4.26 -7.80 15.58
N THR A 79 5.25 -7.04 16.00
CA THR A 79 5.08 -5.78 16.74
C THR A 79 5.50 -4.63 15.84
N TYR A 80 4.76 -3.52 15.88
CA TYR A 80 5.03 -2.34 15.05
C TYR A 80 4.47 -1.09 15.74
N ARG A 81 5.08 0.05 15.46
CA ARG A 81 4.56 1.36 15.84
C ARG A 81 4.09 2.08 14.57
N ILE A 82 2.82 2.48 14.55
CA ILE A 82 2.30 3.35 13.50
C ILE A 82 2.84 4.75 13.79
N ASP A 83 3.55 5.32 12.82
CA ASP A 83 4.09 6.67 12.96
C ASP A 83 3.10 7.70 12.43
N HIS A 84 2.69 7.53 11.18
CA HIS A 84 1.67 8.36 10.52
C HIS A 84 0.96 7.55 9.42
N ILE A 85 -0.32 7.89 9.21
CA ILE A 85 -1.17 7.33 8.15
C ILE A 85 -1.59 8.51 7.28
N ASP A 86 -1.04 8.60 6.07
CA ASP A 86 -1.44 9.59 5.08
C ASP A 86 -2.37 8.93 4.04
N PRO A 87 -3.24 9.70 3.36
CA PRO A 87 -4.17 9.17 2.36
C PRO A 87 -3.52 8.36 1.22
N GLY A 88 -2.22 8.57 0.95
CA GLY A 88 -1.47 7.88 -0.11
C GLY A 88 -0.30 7.03 0.37
N GLN A 89 0.03 7.04 1.66
CA GLN A 89 1.17 6.29 2.19
C GLN A 89 0.96 5.91 3.65
N GLN A 90 1.40 4.70 4.01
CA GLN A 90 1.39 4.21 5.37
C GLN A 90 2.82 3.99 5.85
N VAL A 91 3.20 4.65 6.96
CA VAL A 91 4.53 4.53 7.54
C VAL A 91 4.47 3.78 8.87
N LEU A 92 5.19 2.66 8.89
CA LEU A 92 5.38 1.80 10.06
C LEU A 92 6.83 1.91 10.51
N THR A 93 7.05 1.99 11.82
CA THR A 93 8.40 2.03 12.41
C THR A 93 8.55 0.97 13.48
N ASN A 94 9.80 0.62 13.80
CA ASN A 94 10.14 -0.37 14.83
C ASN A 94 9.38 -1.68 14.65
N ILE A 95 9.40 -2.19 13.42
CA ILE A 95 8.72 -3.44 13.09
C ILE A 95 9.63 -4.58 13.51
N VAL A 96 9.11 -5.47 14.35
CA VAL A 96 9.79 -6.68 14.81
C VAL A 96 8.88 -7.87 14.55
N VAL A 97 9.38 -8.84 13.79
CA VAL A 97 8.68 -10.07 13.43
C VAL A 97 9.37 -11.26 14.09
N GLY A 98 8.58 -12.14 14.71
CA GLY A 98 9.05 -13.30 15.44
C GLY A 98 9.10 -13.09 16.95
N ASP A 99 10.06 -13.73 17.62
CA ASP A 99 10.30 -13.55 19.04
C ASP A 99 11.03 -12.21 19.29
N PRO A 100 10.52 -11.30 20.14
CA PRO A 100 11.22 -10.05 20.46
C PRO A 100 12.64 -10.24 21.03
N ALA A 101 12.90 -11.35 21.73
CA ALA A 101 14.24 -11.66 22.24
C ALA A 101 15.19 -12.17 21.14
N HIS A 102 14.65 -12.81 20.11
CA HIS A 102 15.38 -13.38 18.97
C HIS A 102 14.60 -13.10 17.68
N PRO A 103 14.66 -11.85 17.16
CA PRO A 103 13.80 -11.43 16.07
C PRO A 103 14.24 -12.09 14.76
N ASP A 104 13.27 -12.60 14.00
CA ASP A 104 13.51 -13.18 12.67
C ASP A 104 13.69 -12.07 11.62
N LEU A 105 12.97 -10.96 11.78
CA LEU A 105 13.07 -9.78 10.93
C LEU A 105 12.82 -8.51 11.75
N THR A 106 13.70 -7.53 11.59
CA THR A 106 13.48 -6.18 12.11
C THR A 106 13.54 -5.18 10.98
N ILE A 107 12.68 -4.16 11.01
CA ILE A 107 12.68 -3.08 10.03
C ILE A 107 12.53 -1.77 10.80
N ALA A 108 13.49 -0.87 10.64
CA ALA A 108 13.44 0.42 11.33
C ALA A 108 12.26 1.25 10.83
N LYS A 109 12.07 1.30 9.51
CA LYS A 109 10.95 1.99 8.87
C LYS A 109 10.50 1.29 7.59
N ALA A 110 9.20 1.05 7.48
CA ALA A 110 8.56 0.57 6.26
C ALA A 110 7.53 1.60 5.79
N THR A 111 7.66 2.05 4.54
CA THR A 111 6.70 2.94 3.89
C THR A 111 5.98 2.19 2.78
N VAL A 112 4.67 2.05 2.90
CA VAL A 112 3.83 1.44 1.87
C VAL A 112 3.11 2.56 1.13
N THR A 113 3.40 2.75 -0.15
CA THR A 113 2.74 3.73 -0.99
C THR A 113 1.56 3.09 -1.71
N ILE A 114 0.41 3.74 -1.67
CA ILE A 114 -0.81 3.32 -2.37
C ILE A 114 -0.81 4.00 -3.74
N ALA A 115 -0.97 3.21 -4.80
CA ALA A 115 -1.12 3.71 -6.16
C ALA A 115 -2.57 3.51 -6.62
N TYR A 116 -3.17 4.54 -7.19
CA TYR A 116 -4.50 4.46 -7.78
C TYR A 116 -4.37 4.16 -9.26
N ARG A 117 -4.84 2.98 -9.70
CA ARG A 117 -4.91 2.63 -11.14
C ARG A 117 -6.37 2.40 -11.50
N PHE A 118 -6.84 3.08 -12.55
CA PHE A 118 -8.24 3.02 -13.01
C PHE A 118 -9.27 3.32 -11.90
N GLY A 119 -8.94 4.20 -10.95
CA GLY A 119 -9.82 4.55 -9.82
C GLY A 119 -9.79 3.58 -8.64
N PHE A 120 -9.09 2.44 -8.73
CA PHE A 120 -8.95 1.48 -7.63
C PHE A 120 -7.61 1.65 -6.89
N PRO A 121 -7.61 1.68 -5.53
CA PRO A 121 -6.39 1.69 -4.75
C PRO A 121 -5.70 0.32 -4.82
N GLY A 122 -4.41 0.31 -5.11
CA GLY A 122 -3.54 -0.86 -5.08
C GLY A 122 -2.22 -0.57 -4.39
N ILE A 123 -1.45 -1.62 -4.05
CA ILE A 123 -0.10 -1.45 -3.52
C ILE A 123 0.79 -0.94 -4.65
N GLY A 124 1.31 0.28 -4.50
CA GLY A 124 2.19 0.92 -5.47
C GLY A 124 3.64 0.48 -5.28
N SER A 125 4.18 0.74 -4.09
CA SER A 125 5.56 0.37 -3.74
C SER A 125 5.74 0.18 -2.23
N VAL A 126 6.69 -0.65 -1.85
CA VAL A 126 7.10 -0.84 -0.46
C VAL A 126 8.56 -0.43 -0.30
N ARG A 127 8.82 0.60 0.50
CA ARG A 127 10.17 0.99 0.90
C ARG A 127 10.50 0.40 2.26
N LEU A 128 11.61 -0.31 2.36
CA LEU A 128 12.14 -0.87 3.60
C LEU A 128 13.47 -0.20 3.90
N GLU A 129 13.55 0.46 5.04
CA GLU A 129 14.76 1.13 5.54
C GLU A 129 15.34 0.31 6.69
N GLN A 130 16.63 0.00 6.58
CA GLN A 130 17.43 -0.72 7.58
C GLN A 130 16.81 -2.07 7.97
N ALA A 131 16.28 -2.81 7.00
CA ALA A 131 15.75 -4.15 7.23
C ALA A 131 16.88 -5.11 7.64
N ARG A 132 16.72 -5.84 8.75
CA ARG A 132 17.63 -6.90 9.21
C ARG A 132 16.89 -8.22 9.26
N LEU A 133 17.26 -9.14 8.39
CA LEU A 133 16.71 -10.49 8.32
C LEU A 133 17.67 -11.50 8.97
N TYR A 134 17.13 -12.41 9.75
CA TYR A 134 17.85 -13.54 10.32
C TYR A 134 17.27 -14.84 9.77
N GLY A 135 18.14 -15.74 9.36
CA GLY A 135 17.74 -17.02 8.81
C GLY A 135 18.79 -18.10 9.01
N ARG A 136 18.41 -19.32 8.70
CA ARG A 136 19.22 -20.52 8.77
C ARG A 136 19.11 -21.28 7.45
N LEU A 137 20.16 -21.98 7.07
CA LEU A 137 20.13 -22.92 5.94
C LEU A 137 20.18 -24.34 6.50
N ILE A 138 19.05 -25.05 6.42
CA ILE A 138 18.88 -26.40 6.93
C ILE A 138 18.65 -27.32 5.73
N ASP A 139 19.54 -28.30 5.52
CA ASP A 139 19.46 -29.26 4.40
C ASP A 139 19.32 -28.59 3.03
N GLY A 140 20.05 -27.48 2.83
CA GLY A 140 19.98 -26.69 1.59
C GLY A 140 18.71 -25.87 1.42
N LYS A 141 17.80 -25.85 2.40
CA LYS A 141 16.58 -25.05 2.40
C LYS A 141 16.72 -23.85 3.35
N PRO A 142 16.46 -22.62 2.87
CA PRO A 142 16.47 -21.45 3.75
C PRO A 142 15.24 -21.46 4.67
N SER A 143 15.45 -21.18 5.95
CA SER A 143 14.44 -21.03 6.98
C SER A 143 14.62 -19.68 7.69
N PHE A 144 13.54 -18.93 7.82
CA PHE A 144 13.46 -17.60 8.41
C PHE A 144 12.54 -17.61 9.66
N GLY A 145 12.47 -18.76 10.34
CA GLY A 145 11.73 -18.90 11.58
C GLY A 145 10.23 -18.70 11.37
N SER A 146 9.66 -17.69 12.01
CA SER A 146 8.23 -17.40 11.93
C SER A 146 7.77 -16.98 10.52
N LEU A 147 8.66 -16.39 9.71
CA LEU A 147 8.35 -15.95 8.35
C LEU A 147 8.11 -17.11 7.38
N ASP A 148 8.60 -18.31 7.69
CA ASP A 148 8.45 -19.49 6.83
C ASP A 148 6.99 -19.82 6.55
N ARG A 149 6.10 -19.56 7.52
CA ARG A 149 4.66 -19.76 7.36
C ARG A 149 4.04 -18.84 6.31
N VAL A 150 4.57 -17.64 6.13
CA VAL A 150 4.09 -16.68 5.12
C VAL A 150 4.77 -16.93 3.78
N LEU A 151 6.08 -17.13 3.79
CA LEU A 151 6.89 -17.30 2.57
C LEU A 151 6.58 -18.62 1.85
N TYR A 152 6.29 -19.68 2.60
CA TYR A 152 6.03 -21.01 2.05
C TYR A 152 4.56 -21.44 2.11
N ALA A 153 3.63 -20.58 2.56
CA ALA A 153 2.19 -20.88 2.56
C ALA A 153 1.66 -21.36 1.20
N LYS A 154 2.26 -20.89 0.11
CA LYS A 154 1.88 -21.23 -1.27
C LYS A 154 2.91 -22.12 -1.99
N ALA A 155 3.92 -22.62 -1.27
CA ALA A 155 4.93 -23.47 -1.87
C ALA A 155 4.41 -24.92 -1.94
N GLU A 156 4.35 -25.47 -3.15
CA GLU A 156 4.04 -26.89 -3.35
C GLU A 156 5.24 -27.77 -2.94
N PRO A 157 5.03 -28.92 -2.28
CA PRO A 157 6.12 -29.84 -1.92
C PRO A 157 6.90 -30.27 -3.16
N GLY A 158 8.22 -30.05 -3.16
CA GLY A 158 9.12 -30.48 -4.25
C GLY A 158 9.26 -29.50 -5.41
N LYS A 159 8.59 -28.34 -5.38
CA LYS A 159 8.87 -27.24 -6.32
C LYS A 159 9.73 -26.17 -5.63
N PRO A 160 10.63 -25.49 -6.36
CA PRO A 160 11.37 -24.35 -5.82
C PRO A 160 10.37 -23.28 -5.33
N PRO A 161 10.76 -22.45 -4.34
CA PRO A 161 9.89 -21.40 -3.81
C PRO A 161 9.30 -20.57 -4.94
N ALA A 162 8.00 -20.27 -4.82
CA ALA A 162 7.24 -19.53 -5.82
C ALA A 162 8.02 -18.32 -6.33
N ALA A 163 7.92 -18.08 -7.64
CA ALA A 163 8.48 -16.93 -8.33
C ALA A 163 8.41 -15.65 -7.48
N LEU A 164 9.46 -14.81 -7.54
CA LEU A 164 9.48 -13.54 -6.83
C LEU A 164 8.17 -12.77 -7.09
N PRO A 165 7.54 -12.20 -6.05
CA PRO A 165 6.24 -11.56 -6.21
C PRO A 165 6.34 -10.34 -7.12
N ASP A 166 5.27 -10.04 -7.85
CA ASP A 166 5.12 -8.78 -8.59
C ASP A 166 4.87 -7.64 -7.60
N LEU A 167 5.94 -7.22 -6.93
CA LEU A 167 5.94 -6.17 -5.92
C LEU A 167 7.09 -5.20 -6.21
N ASN A 168 6.76 -3.92 -6.36
CA ASN A 168 7.77 -2.86 -6.45
C ASN A 168 8.33 -2.57 -5.05
N VAL A 169 9.62 -2.85 -4.86
CA VAL A 169 10.29 -2.70 -3.57
C VAL A 169 11.44 -1.72 -3.70
N ILE A 170 11.66 -0.92 -2.66
CA ILE A 170 12.84 -0.08 -2.48
C ILE A 170 13.52 -0.56 -1.20
N LEU A 171 14.76 -1.03 -1.32
CA LEU A 171 15.57 -1.52 -0.21
C LEU A 171 16.68 -0.49 0.06
N ASP A 172 16.62 0.11 1.24
CA ASP A 172 17.67 0.98 1.76
C ASP A 172 18.33 0.31 2.98
N ASP A 173 19.64 0.04 2.88
CA ASP A 173 20.43 -0.69 3.87
C ASP A 173 19.80 -2.01 4.36
N ALA A 174 19.29 -2.85 3.46
CA ALA A 174 18.81 -4.17 3.85
C ALA A 174 20.00 -5.11 4.11
N ARG A 175 19.95 -5.85 5.23
CA ARG A 175 20.99 -6.82 5.60
C ARG A 175 20.35 -8.13 6.02
N ALA A 176 21.02 -9.23 5.74
CA ALA A 176 20.62 -10.54 6.21
C ALA A 176 21.80 -11.28 6.83
N ARG A 177 21.53 -12.09 7.84
CA ARG A 177 22.45 -13.09 8.36
C ARG A 177 21.84 -14.46 8.15
N ILE A 178 22.56 -15.34 7.46
CA ILE A 178 22.16 -16.72 7.24
C ILE A 178 23.17 -17.63 7.91
N ASP A 179 22.74 -18.36 8.94
CA ASP A 179 23.55 -19.40 9.56
C ASP A 179 23.37 -20.70 8.79
N SER A 180 24.40 -21.13 8.07
CA SER A 180 24.36 -22.35 7.27
C SER A 180 25.19 -23.47 7.88
N GLN A 181 24.93 -24.71 7.48
CA GLN A 181 25.80 -25.85 7.76
C GLN A 181 27.25 -25.66 7.30
N TYR A 182 27.49 -24.72 6.38
CA TYR A 182 28.83 -24.40 5.88
C TYR A 182 29.50 -23.28 6.67
N GLY A 183 28.77 -22.54 7.52
CA GLY A 183 29.24 -21.36 8.24
C GLY A 183 28.29 -20.16 8.09
N PRO A 184 28.52 -19.08 8.86
CA PRO A 184 27.69 -17.90 8.82
C PRO A 184 27.95 -17.08 7.56
N ILE A 185 26.87 -16.58 6.95
CA ILE A 185 26.90 -15.71 5.76
C ILE A 185 26.20 -14.40 6.10
N GLY A 186 26.90 -13.28 5.92
CA GLY A 186 26.33 -11.93 6.00
C GLY A 186 26.02 -11.41 4.59
N ILE A 187 24.87 -10.79 4.40
CA ILE A 187 24.42 -10.21 3.13
C ILE A 187 24.02 -8.77 3.38
N LYS A 188 24.36 -7.88 2.46
CA LYS A 188 23.84 -6.52 2.37
C LYS A 188 23.29 -6.30 0.96
N LEU A 189 22.11 -5.71 0.88
CA LEU A 189 21.39 -5.44 -0.35
C LEU A 189 20.80 -4.03 -0.29
N GLN A 190 20.96 -3.31 -1.39
CA GLN A 190 20.27 -2.04 -1.62
C GLN A 190 19.84 -1.99 -3.07
N GLY A 191 18.67 -1.40 -3.36
CA GLY A 191 18.16 -1.39 -4.73
C GLY A 191 16.69 -1.03 -4.79
N ARG A 192 16.16 -1.01 -6.02
CA ARG A 192 14.76 -0.68 -6.25
C ARG A 192 14.22 -1.33 -7.52
N GLY A 193 12.90 -1.49 -7.57
CA GLY A 193 12.16 -1.96 -8.73
C GLY A 193 11.26 -3.14 -8.39
N VAL A 194 10.61 -3.67 -9.41
CA VAL A 194 9.70 -4.81 -9.27
C VAL A 194 10.50 -6.09 -9.05
N LEU A 195 10.25 -6.77 -7.94
CA LEU A 195 10.98 -7.97 -7.54
C LEU A 195 10.89 -9.08 -8.60
N ALA A 196 9.72 -9.27 -9.23
CA ALA A 196 9.54 -10.23 -10.31
C ALA A 196 10.28 -9.84 -11.60
N ASP A 197 10.24 -8.56 -12.01
CA ASP A 197 10.78 -8.15 -13.31
C ASP A 197 11.20 -6.68 -13.32
N GLY A 198 12.50 -6.40 -13.21
CA GLY A 198 13.04 -5.05 -13.25
C GLY A 198 13.63 -4.52 -11.93
N PHE A 199 13.77 -5.36 -10.90
CA PHE A 199 14.57 -5.00 -9.73
C PHE A 199 16.03 -4.76 -10.15
N ALA A 200 16.64 -3.68 -9.68
CA ALA A 200 18.04 -3.38 -9.87
C ALA A 200 18.65 -2.86 -8.57
N GLY A 201 19.75 -3.49 -8.15
CA GLY A 201 20.42 -3.19 -6.90
C GLY A 201 21.88 -3.60 -6.87
N THR A 202 22.50 -3.35 -5.72
CA THR A 202 23.86 -3.79 -5.38
C THR A 202 23.77 -4.76 -4.22
N LEU A 203 24.35 -5.94 -4.41
CA LEU A 203 24.45 -6.99 -3.41
C LEU A 203 25.91 -7.12 -2.98
N ALA A 204 26.14 -7.20 -1.68
CA ALA A 204 27.38 -7.64 -1.08
C ALA A 204 27.09 -8.86 -0.19
N ALA A 205 27.94 -9.87 -0.21
CA ALA A 205 27.88 -10.92 0.78
C ALA A 205 29.28 -11.31 1.27
N THR A 206 29.36 -11.79 2.51
CA THR A 206 30.58 -12.19 3.17
C THR A 206 30.38 -13.50 3.92
N GLY A 207 31.37 -14.38 3.81
CA GLY A 207 31.50 -15.62 4.58
C GLY A 207 32.88 -15.63 5.25
N PRO A 208 32.98 -15.36 6.56
CA PRO A 208 34.27 -15.30 7.25
C PRO A 208 35.03 -16.63 7.20
N SER A 209 34.31 -17.73 7.39
CA SER A 209 34.83 -19.09 7.28
C SER A 209 33.72 -19.98 6.75
N LEU A 210 33.91 -20.55 5.55
CA LEU A 210 32.96 -21.46 4.92
C LEU A 210 33.62 -22.82 4.68
N ALA A 211 32.99 -23.89 5.11
CA ALA A 211 33.40 -25.26 4.85
C ALA A 211 32.41 -25.92 3.91
N ILE A 212 32.78 -26.12 2.64
CA ILE A 212 31.88 -26.64 1.59
C ILE A 212 32.55 -27.84 0.92
N ARG A 213 31.90 -29.01 0.97
CA ARG A 213 32.37 -30.25 0.31
C ARG A 213 33.84 -30.61 0.65
N GLY A 214 34.25 -30.41 1.90
CA GLY A 214 35.63 -30.68 2.35
C GLY A 214 36.65 -29.59 1.99
N CYS A 215 36.24 -28.54 1.26
CA CYS A 215 37.04 -27.33 1.06
C CYS A 215 36.73 -26.29 2.14
N THR A 216 37.76 -25.52 2.52
CA THR A 216 37.66 -24.39 3.44
C THR A 216 37.94 -23.10 2.69
N LEU A 217 37.04 -22.13 2.80
CA LEU A 217 37.18 -20.79 2.26
C LEU A 217 37.26 -19.81 3.43
N ARG A 218 38.26 -18.93 3.42
CA ARG A 218 38.40 -17.85 4.42
C ARG A 218 38.16 -16.50 3.78
N ASN A 219 37.42 -15.66 4.51
CA ASN A 219 37.10 -14.28 4.13
C ASN A 219 36.59 -14.19 2.69
N ALA A 220 35.66 -15.08 2.33
CA ALA A 220 35.00 -15.05 1.04
C ALA A 220 34.07 -13.84 0.99
N THR A 221 34.18 -13.03 -0.05
CA THR A 221 33.32 -11.86 -0.28
C THR A 221 32.88 -11.80 -1.73
N VAL A 222 31.64 -11.36 -1.95
CA VAL A 222 31.12 -11.04 -3.27
C VAL A 222 30.54 -9.64 -3.21
N TYR A 223 30.71 -8.88 -4.28
CA TYR A 223 30.15 -7.54 -4.40
C TYR A 223 29.80 -7.30 -5.85
N GLY A 224 28.56 -6.89 -6.14
CA GLY A 224 28.13 -6.76 -7.52
C GLY A 224 26.72 -6.26 -7.71
N LYS A 225 26.33 -6.16 -8.97
CA LYS A 225 24.98 -5.80 -9.38
C LYS A 225 24.07 -7.02 -9.26
N LEU A 226 22.90 -6.82 -8.67
CA LEU A 226 21.82 -7.79 -8.64
C LEU A 226 20.64 -7.21 -9.43
N THR A 227 20.18 -7.95 -10.42
CA THR A 227 19.01 -7.57 -11.22
C THR A 227 18.03 -8.73 -11.31
N THR A 228 16.73 -8.46 -11.38
CA THR A 228 15.75 -9.53 -11.66
C THR A 228 15.12 -9.34 -13.03
N ARG A 229 14.96 -10.44 -13.76
CA ARG A 229 14.19 -10.50 -15.00
C ARG A 229 13.36 -11.78 -15.05
N ALA A 230 12.08 -11.68 -15.41
CA ALA A 230 11.19 -12.84 -15.52
C ALA A 230 11.25 -13.79 -14.29
N SER A 231 11.22 -13.21 -13.09
CA SER A 231 11.34 -13.86 -11.78
C SER A 231 12.67 -14.55 -11.49
N ALA A 232 13.69 -14.36 -12.33
CA ALA A 232 15.02 -14.93 -12.17
C ALA A 232 16.03 -13.84 -11.73
N PRO A 233 16.62 -13.95 -10.53
CA PRO A 233 17.69 -13.05 -10.11
C PRO A 233 18.99 -13.37 -10.87
N ARG A 234 19.67 -12.32 -11.32
CA ARG A 234 20.97 -12.37 -11.97
C ARG A 234 21.95 -11.50 -11.20
N PHE A 235 23.07 -12.11 -10.81
CA PHE A 235 24.16 -11.42 -10.12
C PHE A 235 25.38 -11.30 -11.04
N ILE A 236 26.00 -10.12 -11.05
CA ILE A 236 27.24 -9.85 -11.78
C ILE A 236 28.18 -9.10 -10.85
N GLY A 237 29.28 -9.74 -10.46
CA GLY A 237 30.30 -9.13 -9.62
C GLY A 237 31.48 -10.05 -9.37
N PRO A 238 32.63 -9.50 -8.94
CA PRO A 238 33.78 -10.30 -8.52
C PRO A 238 33.45 -11.16 -7.29
N VAL A 239 34.07 -12.33 -7.28
CA VAL A 239 34.21 -13.17 -6.09
C VAL A 239 35.65 -13.03 -5.61
N ARG A 240 35.83 -12.69 -4.34
CA ARG A 240 37.13 -12.58 -3.68
C ARG A 240 37.16 -13.54 -2.51
N MET A 241 38.32 -14.08 -2.22
CA MET A 241 38.57 -14.89 -1.04
C MET A 241 40.02 -14.70 -0.65
N GLU A 242 40.31 -14.75 0.65
CA GLU A 242 41.68 -14.65 1.13
C GLU A 242 42.39 -15.98 0.95
N ARG A 243 41.74 -17.07 1.37
CA ARG A 243 42.27 -18.43 1.21
C ARG A 243 41.20 -19.41 0.77
N LEU A 244 41.61 -20.38 -0.06
CA LEU A 244 40.87 -21.58 -0.40
C LEU A 244 41.78 -22.78 -0.13
N GLY A 245 41.38 -23.70 0.74
CA GLY A 245 42.09 -24.94 1.00
C GLY A 245 41.18 -26.14 0.74
N CYS A 246 41.55 -26.97 -0.21
CA CYS A 246 40.82 -28.17 -0.65
C CYS A 246 41.77 -29.38 -0.53
N PRO A 247 41.88 -30.01 0.66
CA PRO A 247 42.93 -31.00 0.93
C PRO A 247 42.82 -32.25 0.04
N ALA A 248 41.60 -32.73 -0.21
CA ALA A 248 41.35 -33.89 -1.05
C ALA A 248 41.76 -33.68 -2.51
N GLN A 249 41.83 -32.43 -2.96
CA GLN A 249 42.23 -32.04 -4.30
C GLN A 249 43.66 -31.49 -4.34
N ALA A 250 44.37 -31.49 -3.21
CA ALA A 250 45.68 -30.85 -3.04
C ALA A 250 45.72 -29.39 -3.55
N LEU A 251 44.58 -28.68 -3.51
CA LEU A 251 44.45 -27.33 -4.01
C LEU A 251 44.50 -26.33 -2.86
N THR A 252 45.41 -25.37 -2.95
CA THR A 252 45.50 -24.23 -2.04
C THR A 252 45.65 -22.94 -2.84
N LEU A 253 44.85 -21.92 -2.50
CA LEU A 253 44.95 -20.57 -3.06
C LEU A 253 45.00 -19.58 -1.90
N GLY A 254 45.82 -18.54 -2.03
CA GLY A 254 46.02 -17.54 -0.99
C GLY A 254 47.05 -17.99 0.05
N ALA A 255 48.26 -17.47 -0.06
CA ALA A 255 49.35 -17.64 0.91
C ALA A 255 49.26 -16.52 1.96
#